data_AF-A0A7J7TDQ1-F1
#
_entry.id   AF-A0A7J7TDQ1-F1
#
_cell.length_a   1.000
_cell.length_b   1.000
_cell.length_c   1.000
_cell.angle_alpha   90.00
_cell.angle_beta   90.00
_cell.angle_gamma   90.00
#
_symmetry.space_group_name_H-M   'P 1'
#
loop_
_entity.id
_entity.type
_entity.pdbx_description
1 polymer ?
#
loop_
_entity_poly.entity_id
_entity_poly.type
_entity_poly.pdbx_seq_one_letter_code
_entity_poly.pdbx_strand_id
1 'polypeptide(L)'
;MLSALSQEDVKTLKQYLLAQARPGPWEFHSEVLTSQMPEEICANIIREKLLEHLPQEVPYSVQQRTVVWEEGPSGELVIVQKLLVPKESHVKILIGPKGHLISQIAEEASQDLMDIFLCEVQLRLSVKLLD
;
A
#
# COMPACT_ATOMS: atom_id res chain seq x y z
N MET A 1 -25.82 -6.96 14.12
CA MET A 1 -24.78 -5.95 14.47
C MET A 1 -23.54 -6.48 13.80
N LEU A 2 -22.80 -5.67 13.04
CA LEU A 2 -21.83 -6.19 12.08
C LEU A 2 -20.39 -5.90 12.51
N SER A 3 -19.50 -6.86 12.29
CA SER A 3 -18.06 -6.72 12.52
C SER A 3 -17.26 -7.41 11.42
N ALA A 4 -16.47 -6.63 10.68
CA ALA A 4 -15.58 -7.15 9.64
C ALA A 4 -14.44 -7.99 10.23
N LEU A 5 -13.90 -7.57 11.38
CA LEU A 5 -12.76 -8.23 12.03
C LEU A 5 -13.11 -9.64 12.50
N SER A 6 -14.28 -9.82 13.12
CA SER A 6 -14.76 -11.14 13.61
C SER A 6 -15.58 -11.92 12.58
N GLN A 7 -15.73 -11.38 11.36
CA GLN A 7 -16.59 -11.92 10.29
C GLN A 7 -18.09 -12.03 10.65
N GLU A 8 -18.52 -11.39 11.73
CA GLU A 8 -19.91 -11.40 12.19
C GLU A 8 -20.82 -10.59 11.24
N ASP A 9 -21.92 -11.21 10.82
CA ASP A 9 -22.92 -10.65 9.88
C ASP A 9 -22.38 -10.24 8.49
N VAL A 10 -21.09 -10.43 8.17
CA VAL A 10 -20.51 -10.06 6.86
C VAL A 10 -21.17 -10.82 5.71
N LYS A 11 -21.47 -12.12 5.90
CA LYS A 11 -22.17 -12.93 4.89
C LYS A 11 -23.59 -12.42 4.64
N THR A 12 -24.30 -12.06 5.71
CA THR A 12 -25.65 -11.49 5.64
C THR A 12 -25.65 -10.18 4.85
N LEU A 13 -24.68 -9.30 5.13
CA LEU A 13 -24.51 -8.06 4.38
C LEU A 13 -24.24 -8.32 2.89
N LYS A 14 -23.32 -9.24 2.56
CA LYS A 14 -23.02 -9.61 1.17
C LYS A 14 -24.27 -10.11 0.42
N GLN A 15 -25.06 -10.98 1.06
CA GLN A 15 -26.31 -11.50 0.50
C GLN A 15 -27.35 -10.40 0.29
N TYR A 16 -27.50 -9.49 1.25
CA TYR A 16 -28.40 -8.36 1.13
C TYR A 16 -28.01 -7.44 -0.05
N LEU A 17 -26.74 -7.07 -0.16
CA LEU A 17 -26.25 -6.25 -1.27
C LEU A 17 -26.48 -6.93 -2.63
N LEU A 18 -26.22 -8.24 -2.72
CA LEU A 18 -26.49 -9.00 -3.94
C LEU A 18 -27.98 -8.99 -4.31
N ALA A 19 -28.88 -9.10 -3.33
CA ALA A 19 -30.33 -9.03 -3.56
C ALA A 19 -30.83 -7.65 -4.00
N GLN A 20 -30.08 -6.58 -3.70
CA GLN A 20 -30.39 -5.21 -4.15
C GLN A 20 -29.78 -4.88 -5.52
N ALA A 21 -28.91 -5.73 -6.07
CA ALA A 21 -28.27 -5.49 -7.35
C ALA A 21 -29.30 -5.49 -8.49
N ARG A 22 -29.09 -4.61 -9.47
CA ARG A 22 -29.92 -4.56 -10.68
C ARG A 22 -29.32 -5.49 -11.73
N PRO A 23 -30.14 -6.16 -12.56
CA PRO A 23 -29.62 -6.91 -13.70
C PRO A 23 -28.79 -6.01 -14.62
N GLY A 24 -27.62 -6.50 -15.02
CA GLY A 24 -26.68 -5.81 -15.89
C GLY A 24 -25.55 -6.74 -16.34
N PRO A 25 -24.79 -6.38 -17.39
CA PRO A 25 -23.61 -7.13 -17.77
C PRO A 25 -22.52 -7.03 -16.68
N TRP A 26 -21.72 -8.08 -16.55
CA TRP A 26 -20.53 -8.03 -15.70
C TRP A 26 -19.48 -7.11 -16.31
N GLU A 27 -18.96 -6.16 -15.52
CA GLU A 27 -17.86 -5.29 -15.94
C GLU A 27 -16.51 -6.01 -15.96
N PHE A 28 -16.35 -7.04 -15.12
CA PHE A 28 -15.12 -7.81 -14.96
C PHE A 28 -15.38 -9.31 -15.13
N HIS A 29 -14.35 -10.04 -15.58
CA HIS A 29 -14.40 -11.50 -15.61
C HIS A 29 -14.38 -12.07 -14.19
N SER A 30 -14.99 -13.24 -13.97
CA SER A 30 -15.07 -13.87 -12.64
C SER A 30 -13.72 -14.25 -12.02
N GLU A 31 -12.68 -14.30 -12.85
CA GLU A 31 -11.30 -14.59 -12.43
C GLU A 31 -10.50 -13.32 -12.05
N VAL A 32 -11.04 -12.13 -12.29
CA VAL A 32 -10.38 -10.88 -11.89
C VAL A 32 -10.47 -10.74 -10.38
N LEU A 33 -9.31 -10.80 -9.70
CA LEU A 33 -9.22 -10.65 -8.25
C LEU A 33 -9.45 -9.20 -7.79
N THR A 34 -8.91 -8.25 -8.54
CA THR A 34 -8.99 -6.80 -8.26
C THR A 34 -8.80 -6.01 -9.54
N SER A 35 -9.36 -4.81 -9.59
CA SER A 35 -9.13 -3.85 -10.68
C SER A 35 -7.93 -2.92 -10.42
N GLN A 36 -7.29 -3.03 -9.25
CA GLN A 36 -6.13 -2.22 -8.89
C GLN A 36 -4.87 -2.71 -9.61
N MET A 37 -4.05 -1.77 -10.07
CA MET A 37 -2.73 -2.05 -10.61
C MET A 37 -1.77 -2.45 -9.46
N PRO A 38 -0.78 -3.32 -9.70
CA PRO A 38 0.22 -3.69 -8.69
C PRO A 38 0.92 -2.48 -8.04
N GLU A 39 1.17 -1.42 -8.80
CA GLU A 39 1.76 -0.17 -8.31
C GLU A 39 0.83 0.58 -7.34
N GLU A 40 -0.48 0.53 -7.58
CA GLU A 40 -1.48 1.11 -6.67
C GLU A 40 -1.54 0.32 -5.35
N ILE A 41 -1.45 -1.00 -5.43
CA ILE A 41 -1.39 -1.88 -4.26
C ILE A 41 -0.13 -1.56 -3.44
N CYS A 42 1.04 -1.48 -4.09
CA CYS A 42 2.29 -1.10 -3.46
C CYS A 42 2.20 0.27 -2.78
N ALA A 43 1.66 1.27 -3.46
CA ALA A 43 1.46 2.60 -2.89
C ALA A 43 0.50 2.60 -1.68
N ASN A 44 -0.53 1.75 -1.70
CA ASN A 44 -1.48 1.60 -0.59
C ASN A 44 -0.85 0.90 0.62
N ILE A 45 -0.04 -0.14 0.42
CA ILE A 45 0.70 -0.81 1.50
C ILE A 45 1.70 0.15 2.16
N ILE A 46 2.46 0.89 1.35
CA ILE A 46 3.35 1.92 1.90
C ILE A 46 2.53 2.97 2.66
N ARG A 47 1.39 3.41 2.12
CA ARG A 47 0.52 4.41 2.78
C ARG A 47 -0.04 3.93 4.12
N GLU A 48 -0.38 2.65 4.23
CA GLU A 48 -0.78 2.04 5.50
C GLU A 48 0.33 2.18 6.54
N LYS A 49 1.56 1.79 6.23
CA LYS A 49 2.70 1.91 7.16
C LYS A 49 3.02 3.35 7.50
N LEU A 50 2.92 4.27 6.53
CA LEU A 50 3.05 5.70 6.81
C LEU A 50 1.99 6.17 7.83
N LEU A 51 0.73 5.74 7.70
CA LEU A 51 -0.36 6.10 8.60
C LEU A 51 -0.20 5.50 10.01
N GLU A 52 0.38 4.31 10.11
CA GLU A 52 0.62 3.63 11.39
C GLU A 52 1.77 4.27 12.17
N HIS A 53 2.85 4.64 11.48
CA HIS A 53 4.10 5.06 12.10
C HIS A 53 4.26 6.58 12.25
N LEU A 54 3.63 7.37 11.38
CA LEU A 54 3.83 8.82 11.36
C LEU A 54 2.75 9.55 12.17
N PRO A 55 3.15 10.58 12.94
CA PRO A 55 2.21 11.32 13.75
C PRO A 55 1.40 12.33 12.93
N GLN A 56 0.21 12.64 13.44
CA GLN A 56 -0.59 13.82 13.07
C GLN A 56 -0.86 13.91 11.55
N GLU A 57 -0.57 15.06 10.94
CA GLU A 57 -0.86 15.35 9.54
C GLU A 57 0.20 14.83 8.55
N VAL A 58 1.37 14.43 9.06
CA VAL A 58 2.54 14.06 8.25
C VAL A 58 2.22 13.00 7.19
N PRO A 59 1.58 11.85 7.50
CA PRO A 59 1.35 10.80 6.49
C PRO A 59 0.47 11.26 5.33
N TYR A 60 -0.48 12.16 5.58
CA TYR A 60 -1.39 12.69 4.56
C TYR A 60 -0.69 13.65 3.58
N SER A 61 0.48 14.18 3.95
CA SER A 61 1.26 15.08 3.11
C SER A 61 2.26 14.37 2.19
N VAL A 62 2.43 13.06 2.34
CA VAL A 62 3.43 12.28 1.58
C VAL A 62 2.86 11.94 0.20
N GLN A 63 3.52 12.45 -0.85
CA GLN A 63 3.25 12.01 -2.22
C GLN A 63 4.19 10.86 -2.58
N GLN A 64 3.67 9.91 -3.33
CA GLN A 64 4.35 8.67 -3.68
C GLN A 64 4.60 8.62 -5.18
N ARG A 65 5.82 8.24 -5.60
CA ARG A 65 6.19 8.09 -7.01
C ARG A 65 7.11 6.90 -7.22
N THR A 66 6.59 5.89 -7.91
CA THR A 66 7.39 4.74 -8.38
C THR A 66 8.45 5.21 -9.37
N VAL A 67 9.70 4.86 -9.11
CA VAL A 67 10.87 5.18 -9.94
C VAL A 67 11.37 3.95 -10.67
N VAL A 68 11.34 2.81 -10.00
CA VAL A 68 11.75 1.51 -10.55
C VAL A 68 10.65 0.51 -10.20
N TRP A 69 10.28 -0.29 -11.19
CA TRP A 69 9.39 -1.43 -11.07
C TRP A 69 9.87 -2.47 -12.08
N GLU A 70 10.76 -3.35 -11.65
CA GLU A 70 11.47 -4.27 -12.55
C GLU A 70 11.57 -5.65 -11.91
N GLU A 71 11.50 -6.68 -12.74
CA GLU A 71 11.82 -8.04 -12.33
C GLU A 71 13.35 -8.22 -12.33
N GLY A 72 13.87 -8.61 -11.17
CA GLY A 72 15.27 -8.88 -10.95
C GLY A 72 15.74 -10.19 -11.59
N PRO A 73 17.06 -10.42 -11.65
CA PRO A 73 17.63 -11.57 -12.34
C PRO A 73 17.26 -12.92 -11.70
N SER A 74 16.77 -12.94 -10.46
CA SER A 74 16.34 -14.16 -9.76
C SER A 74 14.81 -14.29 -9.70
N GLY A 75 14.07 -13.44 -10.41
CA GLY A 75 12.61 -13.38 -10.39
C GLY A 75 12.02 -12.56 -9.22
N GLU A 76 12.86 -11.87 -8.45
CA GLU A 76 12.42 -10.96 -7.40
C GLU A 76 11.87 -9.66 -7.99
N LEU A 77 10.88 -9.05 -7.34
CA LEU A 77 10.38 -7.74 -7.75
C LEU A 77 11.20 -6.63 -7.07
N VAL A 78 11.88 -5.81 -7.88
CA VAL A 78 12.67 -4.67 -7.40
C VAL A 78 11.86 -3.39 -7.55
N ILE A 79 11.58 -2.75 -6.41
CA ILE A 79 10.75 -1.54 -6.34
C ILE A 79 11.55 -0.40 -5.72
N VAL A 80 11.61 0.74 -6.40
CA VAL A 80 12.12 1.98 -5.82
C VAL A 80 11.00 3.01 -5.78
N GLN A 81 10.64 3.41 -4.56
CA GLN A 81 9.61 4.40 -4.30
C GLN A 81 10.21 5.71 -3.78
N LYS A 82 9.76 6.83 -4.35
CA LYS A 82 10.07 8.17 -3.85
C LYS A 82 8.91 8.69 -3.03
N LEU A 83 9.20 9.00 -1.77
CA LEU A 83 8.33 9.70 -0.85
C LEU A 83 8.68 11.18 -0.89
N LEU A 84 7.79 11.99 -1.47
CA LEU A 84 7.95 13.43 -1.62
C LEU A 84 7.14 14.13 -0.53
N VAL A 85 7.77 15.04 0.21
CA VAL A 85 7.13 15.77 1.32
C VAL A 85 7.33 17.28 1.18
N PRO A 86 6.36 18.10 1.60
CA PRO A 86 6.38 19.54 1.35
C PRO A 86 7.30 20.34 2.29
N LYS A 87 7.78 19.74 3.39
CA LYS A 87 8.56 20.45 4.43
C LYS A 87 9.77 19.64 4.87
N GLU A 88 10.86 20.34 5.19
CA GLU A 88 12.07 19.70 5.75
C GLU A 88 11.81 19.02 7.10
N SER A 89 10.90 19.57 7.91
CA SER A 89 10.51 18.93 9.16
C SER A 89 9.88 17.55 8.92
N HIS A 90 9.06 17.40 7.88
CA HIS A 90 8.44 16.13 7.52
C HIS A 90 9.48 15.12 7.02
N VAL A 91 10.51 15.58 6.29
CA VAL A 91 11.65 14.73 5.89
C VAL A 91 12.30 14.11 7.13
N LYS A 92 12.60 14.94 8.14
CA LYS A 92 13.25 14.46 9.37
C LYS A 92 12.37 13.50 10.17
N ILE A 93 11.06 13.77 10.25
CA ILE A 93 10.10 12.89 10.93
C ILE A 93 10.03 11.55 10.21
N LEU A 94 9.88 11.56 8.88
CA LEU A 94 9.74 10.36 8.07
C LEU A 94 10.99 9.47 8.06
N ILE A 95 12.18 10.08 7.95
CA ILE A 95 13.45 9.34 8.05
C ILE A 95 13.62 8.77 9.47
N GLY A 96 13.25 9.55 10.49
CA GLY A 96 13.42 9.19 11.88
C GLY A 96 14.90 9.17 12.33
N PRO A 97 15.14 8.87 13.61
CA PRO A 97 16.49 8.87 14.17
C PRO A 97 17.40 7.87 13.43
N LYS A 98 18.51 8.35 12.87
CA LYS A 98 19.48 7.54 12.09
C LYS A 98 18.87 6.73 10.93
N GLY A 99 17.68 7.11 10.43
CA GLY A 99 16.99 6.37 9.38
C GLY A 99 16.21 5.14 9.88
N HIS A 100 16.08 4.93 11.18
CA HIS A 100 15.41 3.72 11.71
C HIS A 100 13.95 3.62 11.28
N LEU A 101 13.21 4.73 11.28
CA LEU A 101 11.78 4.70 10.97
C LEU A 101 11.51 4.36 9.51
N ILE A 102 12.21 4.99 8.58
CA ILE A 102 12.01 4.72 7.15
C ILE A 102 12.46 3.29 6.77
N SER A 103 13.51 2.79 7.41
CA SER A 103 13.96 1.40 7.22
C SER A 103 12.92 0.41 7.74
N GLN A 104 12.33 0.66 8.91
CA GLN A 104 11.26 -0.17 9.46
C GLN A 104 10.03 -0.19 8.53
N ILE A 105 9.60 0.99 8.05
CA ILE A 105 8.48 1.09 7.10
C ILE A 105 8.79 0.30 5.81
N ALA A 106 10.02 0.40 5.30
CA ALA A 106 10.42 -0.34 4.10
C ALA A 106 10.39 -1.86 4.31
N GLU A 107 10.87 -2.33 5.47
CA GLU A 107 10.89 -3.76 5.83
C GLU A 107 9.48 -4.32 5.98
N GLU A 108 8.62 -3.66 6.75
CA GLU A 108 7.23 -4.08 6.95
C GLU A 108 6.43 -4.07 5.65
N ALA A 109 6.58 -3.00 4.84
CA ALA A 109 5.91 -2.93 3.54
C ALA A 109 6.45 -3.97 2.55
N SER A 110 7.75 -4.27 2.55
CA SER A 110 8.31 -5.37 1.74
C SER A 110 7.67 -6.70 2.12
N GLN A 111 7.53 -7.01 3.41
CA GLN A 111 6.94 -8.26 3.87
C GLN A 111 5.49 -8.42 3.40
N ASP A 112 4.67 -7.39 3.59
CA ASP A 112 3.28 -7.42 3.14
C ASP A 112 3.17 -7.57 1.62
N LEU A 113 4.07 -6.93 0.85
CA LEU A 113 4.09 -7.06 -0.61
C LEU A 113 4.54 -8.45 -1.07
N MET A 114 5.44 -9.11 -0.35
CA MET A 114 5.81 -10.49 -0.64
C MET A 114 4.61 -11.43 -0.47
N ASP A 115 3.83 -11.24 0.59
CA ASP A 115 2.63 -12.04 0.84
C ASP A 115 1.54 -11.79 -0.21
N ILE A 116 1.40 -10.54 -0.68
CA ILE A 116 0.40 -10.16 -1.69
C ILE A 116 0.80 -10.64 -3.10
N PHE A 117 2.05 -10.44 -3.49
CA PHE A 117 2.53 -10.77 -4.84
C PHE A 117 3.07 -12.19 -4.97
N LEU A 118 3.22 -12.91 -3.85
CA LEU A 118 3.69 -14.29 -3.79
C LEU A 118 5.07 -14.48 -4.44
N CYS A 119 5.94 -13.46 -4.30
CA CYS A 119 7.33 -13.46 -4.75
C CYS A 119 8.20 -12.64 -3.80
N GLU A 120 9.52 -12.78 -3.92
CA GLU A 120 10.47 -11.92 -3.18
C GLU A 120 10.35 -10.47 -3.64
N VAL A 121 10.31 -9.52 -2.70
CA VAL A 121 10.16 -8.08 -2.99
C VAL A 121 11.28 -7.28 -2.33
N GLN A 122 12.09 -6.62 -3.14
CA GLN A 122 13.11 -5.67 -2.69
C GLN A 122 12.58 -4.23 -2.80
N LEU A 123 11.90 -3.75 -1.77
CA LEU A 123 11.43 -2.37 -1.69
C LEU A 123 12.52 -1.44 -1.15
N ARG A 124 12.81 -0.36 -1.89
CA ARG A 124 13.65 0.74 -1.42
C ARG A 124 12.85 2.03 -1.39
N LEU A 125 12.83 2.67 -0.22
CA LEU A 125 12.18 3.97 -0.03
C LEU A 125 13.23 5.07 -0.01
N SER A 126 12.96 6.15 -0.75
CA SER A 126 13.79 7.36 -0.73
C SER A 126 12.93 8.58 -0.42
N VAL A 127 13.40 9.43 0.49
CA VAL A 127 12.66 10.63 0.92
C VAL A 127 13.28 11.84 0.25
N LYS A 128 12.45 12.70 -0.35
CA LYS A 128 12.86 13.99 -0.91
C LYS A 128 11.86 15.08 -0.57
N LEU A 129 12.33 16.33 -0.59
CA LEU A 129 11.43 17.46 -0.63
C LEU A 129 10.68 17.47 -1.96
N LEU A 130 9.41 17.85 -1.90
CA LEU A 130 8.62 18.21 -3.05
C LEU A 130 9.13 19.56 -3.56
N ASP A 131 9.65 19.59 -4.78
CA ASP A 131 10.07 20.82 -5.47
C ASP A 131 8.89 21.76 -5.75
#